data_AF-A0A9E2DUM8-F1
#
_entry.id   AF-A0A9E2DUM8-F1
#
_cell.length_a   1.000
_cell.length_b   1.000
_cell.length_c   1.000
_cell.angle_alpha   90.00
_cell.angle_beta   90.00
_cell.angle_gamma   90.00
#
_symmetry.space_group_name_H-M   'P 1'
#
loop_
_entity.id
_entity.type
_entity.pdbx_description
1 polymer ?
#
loop_
_entity_poly.entity_id
_entity_poly.type
_entity_poly.pdbx_seq_one_letter_code
_entity_poly.pdbx_strand_id
1 'polypeptide(L)'
;MATSKTTTKKTAKKRTPAKKKASTSKTTSPSIKTFSAAVEYLQNQTNYERRRKVTYNKDTFKLDGMRKLLTALGNPQEKVAMIHVAGTNGKGSTVAMISSMLMGNGYTVGAYTSPHLIDIRERIVVNNEMIGEEPFTSLIKDVVEAASDLDFSPTFFELVTATAFKYFAEQAVDIAVIETGLGGRLDSTNVITPLMTLLTKIDLEHTHLLGDTVED
;
A
#
# COMPACT_ATOMS: atom_id res chain seq x y z
N MET A 1 -50.67 33.24 -65.45
CA MET A 1 -49.82 33.43 -64.25
C MET A 1 -49.93 32.18 -63.42
N ALA A 2 -48.83 31.41 -63.34
CA ALA A 2 -48.82 30.02 -62.93
C ALA A 2 -48.74 29.84 -61.40
N THR A 3 -49.29 28.70 -61.00
CA THR A 3 -49.49 28.11 -59.68
C THR A 3 -48.21 27.67 -58.97
N SER A 4 -48.25 27.76 -57.63
CA SER A 4 -47.80 26.81 -56.58
C SER A 4 -46.54 25.96 -56.82
N LYS A 5 -45.63 25.98 -55.83
CA LYS A 5 -45.22 24.75 -55.11
C LYS A 5 -44.50 25.02 -53.79
N THR A 6 -45.05 24.40 -52.77
CA THR A 6 -44.59 24.21 -51.39
C THR A 6 -43.26 23.45 -51.33
N THR A 7 -42.38 23.79 -50.39
CA THR A 7 -41.30 22.87 -49.96
C THR A 7 -41.15 22.89 -48.43
N THR A 8 -41.33 21.72 -47.86
CA THR A 8 -41.32 21.35 -46.44
C THR A 8 -39.90 21.43 -45.85
N LYS A 9 -39.72 22.23 -44.80
CA LYS A 9 -38.48 22.28 -44.00
C LYS A 9 -38.51 21.17 -42.95
N LYS A 10 -37.75 20.08 -43.15
CA LYS A 10 -37.47 19.07 -42.11
C LYS A 10 -36.49 19.66 -41.09
N THR A 11 -36.95 19.93 -39.88
CA THR A 11 -36.11 20.25 -38.72
C THR A 11 -35.60 18.96 -38.07
N ALA A 12 -34.29 18.74 -38.13
CA ALA A 12 -33.64 17.65 -37.43
C ALA A 12 -33.61 17.93 -35.91
N LYS A 13 -34.27 17.07 -35.12
CA LYS A 13 -34.17 17.07 -33.64
C LYS A 13 -32.76 16.65 -33.23
N LYS A 14 -32.00 17.58 -32.62
CA LYS A 14 -30.79 17.29 -31.84
C LYS A 14 -31.12 16.27 -30.74
N ARG A 15 -30.52 15.09 -30.80
CA ARG A 15 -30.51 14.11 -29.70
C ARG A 15 -29.63 14.64 -28.57
N THR A 16 -30.23 14.86 -27.41
CA THR A 16 -29.53 15.05 -26.14
C THR A 16 -28.81 13.76 -25.74
N PRO A 17 -27.55 13.80 -25.29
CA PRO A 17 -26.87 12.59 -24.81
C PRO A 17 -27.46 12.18 -23.45
N ALA A 18 -27.88 10.92 -23.38
CA ALA A 18 -28.44 10.30 -22.19
C ALA A 18 -27.41 10.30 -21.04
N LYS A 19 -27.83 10.79 -19.87
CA LYS A 19 -27.13 10.58 -18.60
C LYS A 19 -26.98 9.08 -18.36
N LYS A 20 -25.75 8.55 -18.44
CA LYS A 20 -25.44 7.21 -17.94
C LYS A 20 -25.64 7.22 -16.42
N LYS A 21 -26.67 6.51 -15.96
CA LYS A 21 -26.85 6.18 -14.55
C LYS A 21 -25.61 5.42 -14.08
N ALA A 22 -24.95 5.92 -13.04
CA ALA A 22 -23.93 5.18 -12.32
C ALA A 22 -24.59 3.92 -11.73
N SER A 23 -24.19 2.75 -12.22
CA SER A 23 -24.55 1.48 -11.60
C SER A 23 -23.63 1.27 -10.40
N THR A 24 -24.17 1.44 -9.21
CA THR A 24 -23.56 0.95 -7.97
C THR A 24 -23.55 -0.57 -8.00
N SER A 25 -22.50 -1.18 -8.56
CA SER A 25 -22.23 -2.60 -8.33
C SER A 25 -21.62 -2.73 -6.94
N LYS A 26 -22.37 -3.34 -6.01
CA LYS A 26 -21.75 -3.92 -4.81
C LYS A 26 -20.77 -4.98 -5.29
N THR A 27 -19.47 -4.66 -5.28
CA THR A 27 -18.40 -5.61 -5.54
C THR A 27 -18.39 -6.60 -4.39
N THR A 28 -18.83 -7.84 -4.66
CA THR A 28 -18.57 -8.98 -3.79
C THR A 28 -17.07 -9.09 -3.57
N SER A 29 -16.62 -9.07 -2.32
CA SER A 29 -15.21 -9.26 -1.96
C SER A 29 -14.65 -10.49 -2.70
N PRO A 30 -13.48 -10.37 -3.36
CA PRO A 30 -12.88 -11.50 -4.05
C PRO A 30 -12.59 -12.60 -3.04
N SER A 31 -12.99 -13.84 -3.33
CA SER A 31 -12.79 -14.95 -2.38
C SER A 31 -11.32 -15.39 -2.38
N ILE A 32 -10.49 -14.67 -1.62
CA ILE A 32 -9.10 -15.04 -1.35
C ILE A 32 -9.13 -16.25 -0.39
N LYS A 33 -8.88 -17.44 -0.93
CA LYS A 33 -8.96 -18.73 -0.19
C LYS A 33 -7.63 -19.48 -0.13
N THR A 34 -6.67 -19.12 -0.97
CA THR A 34 -5.37 -19.78 -1.07
C THR A 34 -4.27 -18.74 -1.15
N PHE A 35 -3.06 -19.13 -0.79
CA PHE A 35 -1.88 -18.26 -0.89
C PHE A 35 -1.68 -17.75 -2.32
N SER A 36 -1.78 -18.63 -3.32
CA SER A 36 -1.67 -18.22 -4.73
C SER A 36 -2.73 -17.19 -5.13
N ALA A 37 -3.98 -17.34 -4.65
CA ALA A 37 -5.04 -16.36 -4.93
C ALA A 37 -4.79 -15.02 -4.23
N ALA A 38 -4.22 -15.02 -3.01
CA ALA A 38 -3.81 -13.80 -2.31
C ALA A 38 -2.70 -13.07 -3.08
N VAL A 39 -1.68 -13.80 -3.52
CA VAL A 39 -0.57 -13.25 -4.31
C VAL A 39 -1.07 -12.70 -5.65
N GLU A 40 -1.94 -13.44 -6.36
CA GLU A 40 -2.52 -12.98 -7.62
C GLU A 40 -3.36 -11.71 -7.44
N TYR A 41 -4.17 -11.64 -6.38
CA TYR A 41 -4.94 -10.44 -6.06
C TYR A 41 -4.03 -9.22 -5.86
N LEU A 42 -2.96 -9.38 -5.08
CA LEU A 42 -1.97 -8.34 -4.83
C LEU A 42 -1.28 -7.88 -6.13
N GLN A 43 -0.87 -8.82 -6.99
CA GLN A 43 -0.18 -8.50 -8.25
C GLN A 43 -1.05 -7.71 -9.23
N ASN A 44 -2.38 -7.82 -9.13
CA ASN A 44 -3.33 -7.06 -9.93
C ASN A 44 -3.58 -5.64 -9.39
N GLN A 45 -3.07 -5.29 -8.21
CA GLN A 45 -3.18 -3.93 -7.67
C GLN A 45 -2.15 -2.98 -8.29
N THR A 46 -2.39 -1.68 -8.13
CA THR A 46 -1.39 -0.68 -8.51
C THR A 46 -0.12 -0.89 -7.68
N ASN A 47 0.97 -1.25 -8.36
CA ASN A 47 2.28 -1.43 -7.75
C ASN A 47 3.26 -0.39 -8.30
N TYR A 48 3.60 0.60 -7.47
CA TYR A 48 4.55 1.65 -7.81
C TYR A 48 6.01 1.18 -7.74
N GLU A 49 6.35 0.17 -6.95
CA GLU A 49 7.69 -0.44 -6.88
C GLU A 49 8.12 -0.99 -8.25
N ARG A 50 7.16 -1.44 -9.07
CA ARG A 50 7.41 -2.00 -10.42
C ARG A 50 7.26 -0.99 -11.55
N ARG A 51 6.75 0.22 -11.30
CA ARG A 51 6.49 1.22 -12.34
C ARG A 51 7.67 2.18 -12.49
N ARG A 52 8.28 2.19 -13.68
CA ARG A 52 9.42 3.08 -14.03
C ARG A 52 9.10 4.59 -14.09
N LYS A 53 7.82 4.97 -14.03
CA LYS A 53 7.36 6.37 -14.08
C LYS A 53 6.20 6.55 -13.12
N VAL A 54 6.51 7.07 -11.94
CA VAL A 54 5.54 7.57 -10.98
C VAL A 54 5.92 9.03 -10.74
N THR A 55 5.03 9.86 -10.20
CA THR A 55 5.40 11.19 -9.72
C THR A 55 5.09 11.20 -8.23
N TYR A 56 6.12 11.39 -7.40
CA TYR A 56 5.95 11.39 -5.94
C TYR A 56 5.49 12.78 -5.51
N ASN A 57 4.19 12.98 -5.63
CA ASN A 57 3.52 14.21 -5.22
C ASN A 57 2.36 13.88 -4.28
N LYS A 58 1.88 14.91 -3.56
CA LYS A 58 0.74 14.81 -2.64
C LYS A 58 -0.56 14.37 -3.31
N ASP A 59 -0.63 14.43 -4.64
CA ASP A 59 -1.81 13.99 -5.39
C ASP A 59 -1.80 12.48 -5.62
N THR A 60 -0.62 11.85 -5.71
CA THR A 60 -0.43 10.42 -5.96
C THR A 60 -0.21 9.62 -4.67
N PHE A 61 0.46 10.20 -3.67
CA PHE A 61 0.72 9.55 -2.38
C PHE A 61 0.02 10.32 -1.25
N LYS A 62 -1.17 9.84 -0.88
CA LYS A 62 -1.96 10.39 0.24
C LYS A 62 -2.03 9.36 1.36
N LEU A 63 -1.46 9.70 2.50
CA LEU A 63 -1.54 8.86 3.71
C LEU A 63 -2.98 8.70 4.23
N ASP A 64 -3.92 9.53 3.78
CA ASP A 64 -5.33 9.47 4.20
C ASP A 64 -5.96 8.11 3.89
N GLY A 65 -5.65 7.51 2.73
CA GLY A 65 -6.12 6.17 2.37
C GLY A 65 -5.61 5.13 3.35
N MET A 66 -4.28 5.08 3.53
CA MET A 66 -3.65 4.18 4.50
C MET A 66 -4.18 4.36 5.92
N ARG A 67 -4.39 5.59 6.38
CA ARG A 67 -4.96 5.89 7.72
C ARG A 67 -6.40 5.38 7.86
N LYS A 68 -7.24 5.57 6.83
CA LYS A 68 -8.61 5.03 6.80
C LYS A 68 -8.60 3.50 6.87
N LEU A 69 -7.74 2.85 6.09
CA LEU A 69 -7.58 1.40 6.09
C LEU A 69 -7.17 0.87 7.47
N LEU A 70 -6.16 1.47 8.09
CA LEU A 70 -5.72 1.07 9.42
C LEU A 70 -6.77 1.33 10.50
N THR A 71 -7.54 2.41 10.37
CA THR A 71 -8.68 2.68 11.27
C THR A 71 -9.73 1.58 11.15
N ALA A 72 -10.07 1.15 9.93
CA ALA A 72 -11.00 0.04 9.69
C ALA A 72 -10.49 -1.30 10.26
N LEU A 73 -9.16 -1.46 10.34
CA LEU A 73 -8.50 -2.61 10.96
C LEU A 73 -8.31 -2.49 12.49
N GLY A 74 -8.85 -1.44 13.11
CA GLY A 74 -8.74 -1.22 14.55
C GLY A 74 -7.34 -0.80 15.01
N ASN A 75 -6.66 0.00 14.17
CA ASN A 75 -5.35 0.61 14.42
C ASN A 75 -4.26 -0.35 14.94
N PRO A 76 -3.93 -1.43 14.19
CA PRO A 76 -2.90 -2.38 14.63
C PRO A 76 -1.53 -1.73 14.84
N GLN A 77 -1.21 -0.69 14.08
CA GLN A 77 0.05 0.06 14.19
C GLN A 77 0.22 0.79 15.54
N GLU A 78 -0.85 1.02 16.29
CA GLU A 78 -0.82 1.67 17.61
C GLU A 78 -0.61 0.66 18.75
N LYS A 79 -0.62 -0.64 18.45
CA LYS A 79 -0.53 -1.73 19.43
C LYS A 79 0.88 -2.31 19.57
N VAL A 80 1.81 -1.87 18.73
CA VAL A 80 3.17 -2.40 18.64
C VAL A 80 4.15 -1.25 18.72
N ALA A 81 5.20 -1.37 19.53
CA ALA A 81 6.29 -0.41 19.51
C ALA A 81 7.07 -0.53 18.20
N MET A 82 7.39 0.58 17.52
CA MET A 82 8.04 0.51 16.20
C MET A 82 9.28 1.38 16.08
N ILE A 83 10.24 0.91 15.29
CA ILE A 83 11.39 1.66 14.79
C ILE A 83 11.19 1.88 13.29
N HIS A 84 11.44 3.09 12.81
CA HIS A 84 11.25 3.43 11.39
C HIS A 84 12.60 3.68 10.72
N VAL A 85 12.86 3.00 9.61
CA VAL A 85 14.12 3.07 8.87
C VAL A 85 13.85 3.60 7.46
N ALA A 86 14.39 4.77 7.15
CA ALA A 86 14.32 5.39 5.84
C ALA A 86 15.72 5.71 5.30
N GLY A 87 15.81 6.05 4.01
CA GLY A 87 17.06 6.38 3.34
C GLY A 87 17.17 5.73 1.97
N THR A 88 18.25 6.02 1.26
CA THR A 88 18.47 5.53 -0.09
C THR A 88 19.03 4.10 -0.05
N ASN A 89 20.20 3.95 0.56
CA ASN A 89 20.93 2.67 0.62
C ASN A 89 21.11 2.17 2.05
N GLY A 90 21.13 0.84 2.22
CA GLY A 90 21.43 0.19 3.50
C GLY A 90 20.25 0.05 4.48
N LYS A 91 19.02 0.39 4.06
CA LYS A 91 17.80 0.24 4.87
C LYS A 91 17.60 -1.22 5.34
N GLY A 92 17.43 -2.16 4.41
CA GLY A 92 17.27 -3.58 4.74
C GLY A 92 18.39 -4.16 5.62
N SER A 93 19.65 -3.80 5.36
CA SER A 93 20.78 -4.21 6.22
C SER A 93 20.67 -3.64 7.64
N THR A 94 20.25 -2.38 7.77
CA THR A 94 20.01 -1.73 9.06
C THR A 94 18.86 -2.40 9.81
N VAL A 95 17.76 -2.74 9.11
CA VAL A 95 16.66 -3.52 9.69
C VAL A 95 17.16 -4.86 10.23
N ALA A 96 17.92 -5.61 9.44
CA ALA A 96 18.45 -6.91 9.86
C ALA A 96 19.38 -6.80 11.09
N MET A 97 20.27 -5.80 11.12
CA MET A 97 21.18 -5.58 12.25
C MET A 97 20.42 -5.22 13.53
N ILE A 98 19.47 -4.29 13.46
CA ILE A 98 18.66 -3.88 14.61
C ILE A 98 17.82 -5.05 15.12
N SER A 99 17.14 -5.76 14.22
CA SER A 99 16.34 -6.93 14.59
C SER A 99 17.19 -7.99 15.28
N SER A 100 18.38 -8.28 14.77
CA SER A 100 19.31 -9.24 15.39
C SER A 100 19.74 -8.81 16.80
N MET A 101 20.07 -7.53 16.99
CA MET A 101 20.44 -7.00 18.31
C MET A 101 19.28 -7.09 19.31
N LEU A 102 18.06 -6.74 18.88
CA LEU A 102 16.86 -6.80 19.73
C LEU A 102 16.51 -8.24 20.12
N MET A 103 16.51 -9.17 19.16
CA MET A 103 16.31 -10.60 19.45
C MET A 103 17.38 -11.15 20.38
N GLY A 104 18.65 -10.74 20.20
CA GLY A 104 19.75 -11.11 21.09
C GLY A 104 19.57 -10.64 22.54
N ASN A 105 18.69 -9.67 22.77
CA ASN A 105 18.28 -9.19 24.10
C ASN A 105 16.95 -9.81 24.58
N GLY A 106 16.43 -10.82 23.89
CA GLY A 106 15.24 -11.57 24.30
C GLY A 106 13.90 -10.98 23.89
N TYR A 107 13.88 -9.94 23.06
CA TYR A 107 12.64 -9.40 22.50
C TYR A 107 12.09 -10.28 21.36
N THR A 108 10.77 -10.38 21.26
CA THR A 108 10.06 -10.85 20.07
C THR A 108 10.00 -9.70 19.07
N VAL A 109 10.63 -9.88 17.90
CA VAL A 109 10.85 -8.80 16.94
C VAL A 109 10.14 -9.07 15.63
N GLY A 110 9.29 -8.13 15.21
CA GLY A 110 8.78 -8.03 13.84
C GLY A 110 9.76 -7.28 12.93
N ALA A 111 9.93 -7.71 11.70
CA ALA A 111 10.69 -7.00 10.68
C ALA A 111 9.88 -6.87 9.41
N TYR A 112 9.78 -5.64 8.89
CA TYR A 112 9.15 -5.32 7.62
C TYR A 112 10.16 -4.75 6.65
N THR A 113 10.38 -5.42 5.51
CA THR A 113 11.39 -5.03 4.50
C THR A 113 10.82 -5.04 3.09
N SER A 114 11.48 -4.29 2.18
CA SER A 114 11.11 -4.26 0.77
C SER A 114 12.27 -3.89 -0.16
N PRO A 115 12.29 -4.36 -1.42
CA PRO A 115 11.43 -5.39 -1.99
C PRO A 115 11.79 -6.80 -1.48
N HIS A 116 11.00 -7.80 -1.88
CA HIS A 116 11.35 -9.22 -1.71
C HIS A 116 12.17 -9.71 -2.90
N LEU A 117 12.95 -10.78 -2.72
CA LEU A 117 13.76 -11.39 -3.76
C LEU A 117 13.02 -12.52 -4.48
N ILE A 118 12.42 -13.47 -3.73
CA ILE A 118 11.79 -14.66 -4.30
C ILE A 118 10.34 -14.79 -3.81
N ASP A 119 10.13 -14.75 -2.50
CA ASP A 119 8.84 -14.95 -1.85
C ASP A 119 8.35 -13.64 -1.20
N ILE A 120 7.11 -13.24 -1.46
CA ILE A 120 6.52 -12.03 -0.87
C ILE A 120 6.51 -12.06 0.66
N ARG A 121 6.51 -13.25 1.26
CA ARG A 121 6.53 -13.45 2.72
C ARG A 121 7.86 -13.03 3.33
N GLU A 122 8.94 -12.91 2.55
CA GLU A 122 10.21 -12.32 2.98
C GLU A 122 10.03 -10.91 3.54
N ARG A 123 8.96 -10.20 3.13
CA ARG A 123 8.66 -8.85 3.61
C ARG A 123 8.15 -8.81 5.06
N ILE A 124 7.64 -9.91 5.60
CA ILE A 124 6.96 -9.94 6.91
C ILE A 124 7.55 -11.08 7.72
N VAL A 125 8.43 -10.74 8.65
CA VAL A 125 9.20 -11.70 9.44
C VAL A 125 8.98 -11.44 10.93
N VAL A 126 8.84 -12.51 11.72
CA VAL A 126 8.86 -12.45 13.19
C VAL A 126 9.91 -13.43 13.68
N ASN A 127 10.87 -12.96 14.48
CA ASN A 127 11.98 -13.77 15.01
C ASN A 127 12.73 -14.58 13.94
N ASN A 128 13.05 -13.96 12.80
CA ASN A 128 13.67 -14.57 11.61
C ASN A 128 12.82 -15.62 10.86
N GLU A 129 11.59 -15.87 11.29
CA GLU A 129 10.65 -16.73 10.57
C GLU A 129 9.71 -15.89 9.72
N MET A 130 9.65 -16.19 8.42
CA MET A 130 8.67 -15.57 7.52
C MET A 130 7.26 -15.94 7.98
N ILE A 131 6.31 -15.03 7.78
CA ILE A 131 4.89 -15.33 7.93
C ILE A 131 4.52 -16.60 7.13
N GLY A 132 3.71 -17.47 7.72
CA GLY A 132 3.19 -18.66 7.04
C GLY A 132 2.23 -18.31 5.90
N GLU A 133 2.07 -19.21 4.94
CA GLU A 133 1.12 -19.01 3.82
C GLU A 133 -0.33 -18.83 4.29
N GLU A 134 -0.76 -19.61 5.28
CA GLU A 134 -2.11 -19.56 5.84
C GLU A 134 -2.38 -18.21 6.54
N PRO A 135 -1.58 -17.76 7.52
CA PRO A 135 -1.80 -16.46 8.16
C PRO A 135 -1.65 -15.30 7.16
N PHE A 136 -0.73 -15.39 6.20
CA PHE A 136 -0.62 -14.39 5.14
C PHE A 136 -1.92 -14.30 4.31
N THR A 137 -2.46 -15.44 3.89
CA THR A 137 -3.70 -15.50 3.10
C THR A 137 -4.88 -14.93 3.87
N SER A 138 -5.03 -15.35 5.14
CA SER A 138 -6.09 -14.90 6.03
C SER A 138 -6.04 -13.38 6.25
N LEU A 139 -4.85 -12.85 6.55
CA LEU A 139 -4.68 -11.42 6.78
C LEU A 139 -4.90 -10.58 5.52
N ILE A 140 -4.43 -11.04 4.36
CA ILE A 140 -4.70 -10.35 3.09
C ILE A 140 -6.19 -10.28 2.82
N LYS A 141 -6.92 -11.37 3.04
CA LYS A 141 -8.38 -11.39 2.91
C LYS A 141 -9.02 -10.33 3.83
N ASP A 142 -8.64 -10.31 5.10
CA ASP A 142 -9.21 -9.37 6.07
C ASP A 142 -8.89 -7.91 5.73
N VAL A 143 -7.67 -7.61 5.26
CA VAL A 143 -7.26 -6.28 4.82
C VAL A 143 -8.05 -5.84 3.59
N VAL A 144 -8.28 -6.75 2.64
CA VAL A 144 -9.08 -6.48 1.43
C VAL A 144 -10.55 -6.25 1.78
N GLU A 145 -11.11 -7.02 2.70
CA GLU A 145 -12.48 -6.82 3.21
C GLU A 145 -12.60 -5.49 3.95
N ALA A 146 -11.62 -5.12 4.79
CA ALA A 146 -11.62 -3.81 5.46
C ALA A 146 -11.53 -2.64 4.46
N ALA A 147 -10.87 -2.85 3.32
CA ALA A 147 -10.77 -1.85 2.26
C ALA A 147 -12.05 -1.74 1.39
N SER A 148 -12.89 -2.77 1.32
CA SER A 148 -13.99 -2.82 0.34
C SER A 148 -15.07 -1.76 0.55
N ASP A 149 -15.22 -1.28 1.78
CA ASP A 149 -16.18 -0.25 2.15
C ASP A 149 -15.61 1.18 2.12
N LEU A 150 -14.34 1.34 1.74
CA LEU A 150 -13.65 2.63 1.72
C LEU A 150 -13.77 3.30 0.34
N ASP A 151 -13.71 4.63 0.34
CA ASP A 151 -13.79 5.49 -0.84
C ASP A 151 -12.48 5.58 -1.64
N PHE A 152 -11.58 4.60 -1.49
CA PHE A 152 -10.32 4.52 -2.22
C PHE A 152 -9.93 3.06 -2.49
N SER A 153 -9.09 2.84 -3.49
CA SER A 153 -8.52 1.53 -3.79
C SER A 153 -7.07 1.47 -3.32
N PRO A 154 -6.74 0.63 -2.31
CA PRO A 154 -5.37 0.50 -1.84
C PRO A 154 -4.42 -0.01 -2.92
N THR A 155 -3.19 0.48 -2.87
CA THR A 155 -2.07 -0.03 -3.67
C THR A 155 -1.57 -1.36 -3.15
N PHE A 156 -0.75 -2.05 -3.95
CA PHE A 156 -0.02 -3.25 -3.51
C PHE A 156 0.73 -3.00 -2.20
N PHE A 157 1.46 -1.87 -2.12
CA PHE A 157 2.32 -1.58 -0.98
C PHE A 157 1.50 -1.28 0.28
N GLU A 158 0.38 -0.54 0.16
CA GLU A 158 -0.52 -0.28 1.29
C GLU A 158 -1.14 -1.56 1.86
N LEU A 159 -1.59 -2.48 1.00
CA LEU A 159 -2.16 -3.76 1.44
C LEU A 159 -1.14 -4.60 2.20
N VAL A 160 0.07 -4.72 1.66
CA VAL A 160 1.15 -5.51 2.29
C VAL A 160 1.61 -4.85 3.59
N THR A 161 1.71 -3.52 3.64
CA THR A 161 2.06 -2.77 4.85
C THR A 161 1.00 -2.97 5.94
N ALA A 162 -0.28 -2.84 5.61
CA ALA A 162 -1.38 -3.04 6.56
C ALA A 162 -1.42 -4.49 7.09
N THR A 163 -1.14 -5.46 6.20
CA THR A 163 -0.99 -6.88 6.55
C THR A 163 0.14 -7.09 7.56
N ALA A 164 1.30 -6.46 7.35
CA ALA A 164 2.44 -6.55 8.26
C ALA A 164 2.11 -5.98 9.65
N PHE A 165 1.51 -4.79 9.71
CA PHE A 165 1.12 -4.18 10.98
C PHE A 165 0.10 -5.03 11.73
N LYS A 166 -0.90 -5.56 11.03
CA LYS A 166 -1.89 -6.46 11.63
C LYS A 166 -1.25 -7.74 12.14
N TYR A 167 -0.37 -8.36 11.36
CA TYR A 167 0.35 -9.57 11.79
C TYR A 167 1.17 -9.33 13.04
N PHE A 168 1.95 -8.26 13.10
CA PHE A 168 2.77 -7.93 14.27
C PHE A 168 1.93 -7.70 15.53
N ALA A 169 0.77 -7.05 15.39
CA ALA A 169 -0.16 -6.85 16.50
C ALA A 169 -0.78 -8.17 16.97
N GLU A 170 -1.17 -9.07 16.05
CA GLU A 170 -1.73 -10.38 16.39
C GLU A 170 -0.72 -11.35 16.99
N GLN A 171 0.55 -11.27 16.56
CA GLN A 171 1.65 -12.02 17.15
C GLN A 171 2.15 -11.43 18.48
N ALA A 172 1.58 -10.29 18.91
CA ALA A 172 1.99 -9.58 20.12
C ALA A 172 3.52 -9.37 20.20
N VAL A 173 4.14 -8.97 19.08
CA VAL A 173 5.59 -8.70 19.07
C VAL A 173 5.91 -7.52 19.99
N ASP A 174 7.03 -7.60 20.67
CA ASP A 174 7.45 -6.54 21.60
C ASP A 174 7.82 -5.26 20.84
N ILE A 175 8.45 -5.42 19.67
CA ILE A 175 8.91 -4.31 18.83
C ILE A 175 8.97 -4.72 17.36
N ALA A 176 8.65 -3.80 16.45
CA ALA A 176 8.79 -4.03 15.02
C ALA A 176 9.73 -2.99 14.35
N VAL A 177 10.60 -3.46 13.46
CA VAL A 177 11.51 -2.61 12.69
C VAL A 177 10.99 -2.49 11.26
N ILE A 178 10.62 -1.28 10.86
CA ILE A 178 9.85 -1.01 9.64
C ILE A 178 10.72 -0.24 8.64
N GLU A 179 11.00 -0.85 7.49
CA GLU A 179 11.62 -0.19 6.34
C GLU A 179 10.60 0.61 5.53
N THR A 180 10.94 1.86 5.15
CA THR A 180 10.17 2.61 4.14
C THR A 180 10.35 2.00 2.75
N GLY A 181 9.29 1.94 1.95
CA GLY A 181 9.38 1.54 0.54
C GLY A 181 10.05 2.59 -0.34
N LEU A 182 9.57 3.84 -0.27
CA LEU A 182 10.08 4.94 -1.09
C LEU A 182 10.08 6.28 -0.33
N GLY A 183 11.26 6.91 -0.28
CA GLY A 183 11.44 8.20 0.38
C GLY A 183 11.18 8.07 1.89
N GLY A 184 10.10 8.69 2.36
CA GLY A 184 9.63 8.49 3.72
C GLY A 184 8.40 9.33 4.04
N ARG A 185 8.39 10.62 3.68
CA ARG A 185 7.32 11.53 4.09
C ARG A 185 5.92 11.11 3.64
N LEU A 186 5.78 10.59 2.43
CA LEU A 186 4.50 10.11 1.87
C LEU A 186 4.47 8.58 1.70
N ASP A 187 5.43 7.87 2.28
CA ASP A 187 5.47 6.40 2.24
C ASP A 187 4.34 5.81 3.10
N SER A 188 3.72 4.71 2.66
CA SER A 188 2.60 4.08 3.38
C SER A 188 2.96 3.64 4.80
N THR A 189 4.26 3.43 5.09
CA THR A 189 4.72 3.12 6.45
C THR A 189 4.75 4.34 7.38
N ASN A 190 4.70 5.58 6.86
CA ASN A 190 4.74 6.82 7.63
C ASN A 190 3.40 7.21 8.28
N VAL A 191 2.73 6.21 8.83
CA VAL A 191 1.47 6.30 9.59
C VAL A 191 1.66 5.83 11.04
N ILE A 192 2.91 5.58 11.43
CA ILE A 192 3.32 5.09 12.76
C ILE A 192 3.90 6.24 13.59
N THR A 193 3.92 6.07 14.92
CA THR A 193 4.68 6.95 15.82
C THR A 193 5.86 6.14 16.37
N PRO A 194 7.05 6.23 15.74
CA PRO A 194 8.15 5.35 16.10
C PRO A 194 8.84 5.79 17.39
N LEU A 195 9.38 4.81 18.13
CA LEU A 195 10.29 5.05 19.26
C LEU A 195 11.60 5.70 18.80
N MET A 196 12.02 5.35 17.58
CA MET A 196 13.24 5.85 16.95
C MET A 196 13.06 5.86 15.43
N THR A 197 13.54 6.93 14.80
CA THR A 197 13.67 7.01 13.35
C THR A 197 15.14 6.99 12.97
N LEU A 198 15.51 6.15 12.01
CA LEU A 198 16.85 6.09 11.44
C LEU A 198 16.80 6.53 9.99
N LEU A 199 17.74 7.40 9.62
CA LEU A 199 18.03 7.74 8.24
C LEU A 199 19.36 7.08 7.87
N THR A 200 19.32 6.11 6.97
CA THR A 200 20.53 5.54 6.38
C THR A 200 21.10 6.51 5.33
N LYS A 201 22.08 6.07 4.54
CA LYS A 201 22.72 6.93 3.54
C LYS A 201 21.67 7.52 2.60
N ILE A 202 21.67 8.84 2.46
CA ILE A 202 20.89 9.59 1.48
C ILE A 202 21.79 9.83 0.28
N ASP A 203 21.40 9.29 -0.86
CA ASP A 203 22.00 9.52 -2.18
C ASP A 203 20.90 9.90 -3.17
N LEU A 204 21.30 10.52 -4.28
CA LEU A 204 20.42 10.80 -5.42
C LEU A 204 19.96 9.48 -6.07
N GLU A 205 18.87 8.92 -5.57
CA GLU A 205 18.10 7.86 -6.21
C GLU A 205 16.66 8.30 -6.34
N HIS A 206 15.96 7.77 -7.34
CA HIS A 206 14.58 8.14 -7.61
C HIS A 206 14.40 9.66 -7.75
N THR A 207 15.35 10.39 -8.34
CA THR A 207 15.31 11.86 -8.42
C THR A 207 14.04 12.42 -9.07
N HIS A 208 13.53 11.71 -10.09
CA HIS A 208 12.22 11.99 -10.70
C HIS A 208 11.00 11.89 -9.75
N LEU A 209 11.19 11.31 -8.56
CA LEU A 209 10.21 11.19 -7.48
C LEU A 209 10.59 12.12 -6.32
N LEU A 210 11.80 11.98 -5.80
CA LEU A 210 12.21 12.59 -4.53
C LEU A 210 12.75 14.01 -4.70
N GLY A 211 13.13 14.43 -5.90
CA GLY A 211 13.72 15.73 -6.19
C GLY A 211 15.06 15.61 -6.91
N ASP A 212 15.55 16.72 -7.45
CA ASP A 212 16.77 16.74 -8.26
C ASP A 212 18.03 17.04 -7.43
N THR A 213 17.88 17.34 -6.13
CA THR A 213 18.96 17.64 -5.19
C THR A 213 18.93 16.70 -3.98
N VAL A 214 20.00 16.67 -3.19
CA VAL A 214 20.07 15.86 -1.95
C VAL A 214 19.24 16.51 -0.83
N GLU A 215 19.06 17.82 -0.92
CA GLU A 215 18.27 18.62 0.01
C GLU A 215 16.75 18.43 -0.15
N ASP A 216 16.29 17.95 -1.31
CA ASP A 216 14.87 17.65 -1.61
C ASP A 216 14.39 16.33 -0.95
#